data_AF-A0A2I1H8H9-F1
#
_entry.id   AF-A0A2I1H8H9-F1
#
_cell.length_a   1.000
_cell.length_b   1.000
_cell.length_c   1.000
_cell.angle_alpha   90.00
_cell.angle_beta   90.00
_cell.angle_gamma   90.00
#
_symmetry.space_group_name_H-M   'P 1'
#
loop_
_entity.id
_entity.type
_entity.pdbx_description
1 polymer ?
#
loop_
_entity_poly.entity_id
_entity_poly.type
_entity_poly.pdbx_seq_one_letter_code
_entity_poly.pdbx_strand_id
1 'polypeptide(L)'
;MSQKRTVKRETKKTKLIDTSEKISANEACEMYKKNFYVCNAEINLDPLPGKELLEPVRTLKKKSVSDWTEQDVMPLAELLAGRIGIDGIGENFSGASAFGSISEDLSKFVFEHPKIRSIIDPVYVTIDLTTCANNVPPVVNAYPPEASPHPPLALFPGTNHIFVFNGPGALESAQHFMGWLQGTYVGLRAILQNSTLPATLF
;
A
#
# COMPACT_ATOMS: atom_id res chain seq x y z
N MET A 1 -35.80 -15.83 -66.28
CA MET A 1 -36.14 -15.84 -64.84
C MET A 1 -34.87 -16.07 -64.05
N SER A 2 -34.39 -15.07 -63.32
CA SER A 2 -33.11 -15.12 -62.59
C SER A 2 -33.39 -15.25 -61.10
N GLN A 3 -32.97 -16.36 -60.49
CA GLN A 3 -33.09 -16.59 -59.04
C GLN A 3 -31.95 -15.86 -58.32
N LYS A 4 -32.28 -14.81 -57.57
CA LYS A 4 -31.36 -14.15 -56.63
C LYS A 4 -31.05 -15.10 -55.47
N ARG A 5 -29.79 -15.53 -55.36
CA ARG A 5 -29.25 -16.19 -54.16
C ARG A 5 -29.03 -15.15 -53.07
N THR A 6 -29.82 -15.22 -52.00
CA THR A 6 -29.62 -14.42 -50.79
C THR A 6 -28.57 -15.09 -49.90
N VAL A 7 -27.36 -14.53 -49.82
CA VAL A 7 -26.34 -14.99 -48.89
C VAL A 7 -26.65 -14.40 -47.52
N LYS A 8 -27.10 -15.23 -46.57
CA LYS A 8 -27.18 -14.86 -45.14
C LYS A 8 -25.76 -14.69 -44.62
N ARG A 9 -25.39 -13.46 -44.28
CA ARG A 9 -24.16 -13.15 -43.55
C ARG A 9 -24.46 -13.33 -42.07
N GLU A 10 -24.05 -14.46 -41.49
CA GLU A 10 -24.11 -14.65 -40.04
C GLU A 10 -23.02 -13.77 -39.39
N THR A 11 -23.45 -12.69 -38.76
CA THR A 11 -22.59 -11.88 -37.91
C THR A 11 -22.28 -12.70 -36.66
N LYS A 12 -21.09 -13.32 -36.64
CA LYS A 12 -20.57 -14.00 -35.46
C LYS A 12 -20.38 -12.94 -34.36
N LYS A 13 -21.34 -12.87 -33.42
CA LYS A 13 -21.16 -12.09 -32.18
C LYS A 13 -19.97 -12.69 -31.45
N THR A 14 -18.83 -12.01 -31.50
CA THR A 14 -17.72 -12.29 -30.60
C THR A 14 -18.24 -12.03 -29.20
N LYS A 15 -18.48 -13.11 -28.43
CA LYS A 15 -18.70 -12.99 -26.99
C LYS A 15 -17.45 -12.34 -26.43
N LEU A 16 -17.60 -11.11 -25.92
CA LEU A 16 -16.69 -10.58 -24.92
C LEU A 16 -16.73 -11.59 -23.78
N ILE A 17 -15.66 -12.37 -23.67
CA ILE A 17 -15.40 -13.18 -22.50
C ILE A 17 -14.88 -12.18 -21.48
N ASP A 18 -15.76 -11.72 -20.60
CA ASP A 18 -15.39 -11.00 -19.40
C ASP A 18 -14.64 -12.00 -18.52
N THR A 19 -13.30 -12.01 -18.63
CA THR A 19 -12.42 -12.85 -17.82
C THR A 19 -12.11 -12.23 -16.46
N SER A 20 -12.77 -11.14 -16.07
CA SER A 20 -12.75 -10.71 -14.66
C SER A 20 -13.87 -11.44 -13.93
N GLU A 21 -13.54 -12.54 -13.26
CA GLU A 21 -14.43 -13.04 -12.22
C GLU A 21 -14.58 -11.92 -11.19
N LYS A 22 -15.73 -11.24 -11.20
CA LYS A 22 -16.09 -10.25 -10.18
C LYS A 22 -16.21 -10.99 -8.85
N ILE A 23 -15.11 -10.97 -8.09
CA ILE A 23 -15.07 -11.49 -6.73
C ILE A 23 -16.12 -10.72 -5.92
N SER A 24 -17.01 -11.42 -5.23
CA SER A 24 -18.00 -10.75 -4.39
C SER A 24 -17.31 -10.04 -3.22
N ALA A 25 -17.88 -8.94 -2.71
CA ALA A 25 -17.29 -8.22 -1.57
C ALA A 25 -17.06 -9.11 -0.33
N ASN A 26 -17.89 -10.15 -0.15
CA ASN A 26 -17.71 -11.13 0.91
C ASN A 26 -16.57 -12.11 0.63
N GLU A 27 -16.42 -12.59 -0.62
CA GLU A 27 -15.25 -13.39 -0.99
C GLU A 27 -13.97 -12.56 -0.92
N ALA A 28 -14.01 -11.29 -1.32
CA ALA A 28 -12.90 -10.36 -1.14
C ALA A 28 -12.58 -10.21 0.35
N CYS A 29 -13.58 -10.12 1.25
CA CYS A 29 -13.40 -10.04 2.71
C CYS A 29 -12.88 -11.35 3.34
N GLU A 30 -13.26 -12.52 2.83
CA GLU A 30 -12.75 -13.81 3.30
C GLU A 30 -11.34 -14.10 2.74
N MET A 31 -11.08 -13.74 1.48
CA MET A 31 -9.72 -13.69 0.92
C MET A 31 -8.86 -12.70 1.70
N TYR A 32 -9.41 -11.56 2.10
CA TYR A 32 -8.78 -10.55 2.93
C TYR A 32 -8.37 -11.15 4.27
N LYS A 33 -9.24 -11.87 4.99
CA LYS A 33 -8.87 -12.55 6.25
C LYS A 33 -7.76 -13.60 6.07
N LYS A 34 -7.74 -14.32 4.94
CA LYS A 34 -6.70 -15.33 4.66
C LYS A 34 -5.38 -14.74 4.19
N ASN A 35 -5.40 -13.64 3.44
CA ASN A 35 -4.21 -12.97 2.89
C ASN A 35 -3.71 -11.78 3.71
N PHE A 36 -4.44 -11.38 4.76
CA PHE A 36 -4.08 -10.27 5.65
C PHE A 36 -2.66 -10.40 6.23
N TYR A 37 -2.17 -11.64 6.34
CA TYR A 37 -0.88 -11.98 6.92
C TYR A 37 0.21 -12.26 5.88
N VAL A 38 -0.14 -12.35 4.60
CA VAL A 38 0.82 -12.66 3.53
C VAL A 38 1.20 -11.36 2.85
N CYS A 39 2.02 -10.54 3.50
CA CYS A 39 2.81 -9.56 2.77
C CYS A 39 4.14 -10.22 2.43
N ASN A 40 4.63 -10.09 1.21
CA ASN A 40 5.90 -10.72 0.79
C ASN A 40 7.02 -9.70 0.59
N ALA A 41 6.76 -8.43 0.92
CA ALA A 41 7.73 -7.38 0.73
C ALA A 41 8.82 -7.46 1.80
N GLU A 42 10.08 -7.51 1.36
CA GLU A 42 11.23 -7.30 2.24
C GLU A 42 11.26 -5.83 2.69
N ILE A 43 11.53 -5.59 3.98
CA ILE A 43 11.58 -4.24 4.52
C ILE A 43 12.69 -3.45 3.83
N ASN A 44 12.33 -2.30 3.26
CA ASN A 44 13.25 -1.35 2.69
C ASN A 44 13.16 0.00 3.41
N LEU A 45 14.16 0.25 4.25
CA LEU A 45 14.24 1.45 5.09
C LEU A 45 14.61 2.72 4.30
N ASP A 46 14.96 2.60 3.02
CA ASP A 46 15.22 3.77 2.19
C ASP A 46 13.90 4.25 1.57
N PRO A 47 13.51 5.52 1.81
CA PRO A 47 12.37 6.09 1.09
C PRO A 47 12.62 6.06 -0.42
N LEU A 48 11.57 5.76 -1.17
CA LEU A 48 11.64 5.65 -2.63
C LEU A 48 11.84 7.05 -3.25
N PRO A 49 12.89 7.28 -4.05
CA PRO A 49 13.04 8.54 -4.78
C PRO A 49 11.84 8.75 -5.71
N GLY A 50 11.08 9.82 -5.49
CA GLY A 50 9.84 10.10 -6.22
C GLY A 50 10.01 10.08 -7.73
N LYS A 51 11.17 10.49 -8.26
CA LYS A 51 11.48 10.44 -9.70
C LYS A 51 11.31 9.05 -10.34
N GLU A 52 11.49 7.97 -9.59
CA GLU A 52 11.33 6.59 -10.07
C GLU A 52 9.86 6.26 -10.39
N LEU A 53 8.91 7.01 -9.83
CA LEU A 53 7.48 6.82 -10.02
C LEU A 53 6.95 7.40 -11.33
N LEU A 54 7.72 8.26 -12.00
CA LEU A 54 7.24 9.02 -13.16
C LEU A 54 6.73 8.14 -14.31
N GLU A 55 7.54 7.18 -14.76
CA GLU A 55 7.19 6.33 -15.90
C GLU A 55 6.09 5.30 -15.61
N PRO A 56 6.09 4.61 -14.45
CA PRO A 56 4.96 3.77 -14.04
C PRO A 56 3.64 4.54 -13.97
N VAL A 57 3.63 5.71 -13.33
CA VAL A 57 2.43 6.57 -13.23
C VAL A 57 1.98 7.04 -14.61
N ARG A 58 2.91 7.49 -15.46
CA ARG A 58 2.61 7.92 -16.83
C ARG A 58 2.00 6.79 -17.66
N THR A 59 2.44 5.56 -17.44
CA THR A 59 1.90 4.38 -18.13
C THR A 59 0.46 4.10 -17.70
N LEU A 60 0.18 4.13 -16.39
CA LEU A 60 -1.18 3.97 -15.86
C LEU A 60 -2.14 5.06 -16.37
N LYS A 61 -1.68 6.32 -16.43
CA LYS A 61 -2.47 7.45 -16.92
C LYS A 61 -2.84 7.39 -18.41
N LYS A 62 -2.23 6.49 -19.20
CA LYS A 62 -2.66 6.27 -20.60
C LYS A 62 -3.96 5.48 -20.70
N LYS A 63 -4.42 4.89 -19.60
CA LYS A 63 -5.63 4.07 -19.49
C LYS A 63 -6.62 4.72 -18.53
N SER A 64 -7.91 4.44 -18.71
CA SER A 64 -8.89 4.75 -17.68
C SER A 64 -8.69 3.80 -16.49
N VAL A 65 -9.05 4.25 -15.27
CA VAL A 65 -8.90 3.46 -14.04
C VAL A 65 -9.64 2.12 -14.13
N SER A 66 -10.82 2.10 -14.76
CA SER A 66 -11.60 0.88 -14.97
C SER A 66 -10.95 -0.13 -15.92
N ASP A 67 -9.96 0.30 -16.71
CA ASP A 67 -9.21 -0.56 -17.63
C ASP A 67 -7.86 -1.01 -17.06
N TRP A 68 -7.54 -0.64 -15.82
CA TRP A 68 -6.31 -1.09 -15.17
C TRP A 68 -6.36 -2.59 -14.89
N THR A 69 -5.23 -3.26 -15.13
CA THR A 69 -5.03 -4.67 -14.80
C THR A 69 -3.95 -4.81 -13.73
N GLU A 70 -3.89 -5.96 -13.06
CA GLU A 70 -2.80 -6.25 -12.11
C GLU A 70 -1.42 -6.08 -12.77
N GLN A 71 -1.28 -6.47 -14.05
CA GLN A 71 -0.03 -6.31 -14.80
C GLN A 71 0.33 -4.84 -15.05
N ASP A 72 -0.66 -3.96 -15.19
CA ASP A 72 -0.41 -2.53 -15.36
C ASP A 72 0.08 -1.88 -14.07
N VAL A 73 -0.46 -2.32 -12.93
CA VAL A 73 -0.17 -1.76 -11.60
C VAL A 73 1.08 -2.39 -10.98
N MET A 74 1.44 -3.62 -11.35
CA MET A 74 2.55 -4.36 -10.77
C MET A 74 3.89 -3.59 -10.75
N PRO A 75 4.33 -2.92 -11.83
CA PRO A 75 5.59 -2.18 -11.80
C PRO A 75 5.63 -1.08 -10.74
N LEU A 76 4.48 -0.44 -10.49
CA LEU A 76 4.35 0.55 -9.42
C LEU A 76 4.34 -0.11 -8.05
N ALA A 77 3.63 -1.22 -7.89
CA ALA A 77 3.59 -1.97 -6.64
C ALA A 77 4.97 -2.49 -6.22
N GLU A 78 5.75 -3.02 -7.16
CA GLU A 78 7.12 -3.51 -6.92
C GLU A 78 8.06 -2.39 -6.46
N LEU A 79 7.96 -1.19 -7.02
CA LEU A 79 8.77 -0.04 -6.56
C LEU A 79 8.43 0.37 -5.13
N LEU A 80 7.15 0.32 -4.78
CA LEU A 80 6.62 0.68 -3.47
C LEU A 80 6.81 -0.44 -2.44
N ALA A 81 7.13 -1.66 -2.87
CA ALA A 81 7.22 -2.84 -2.02
C ALA A 81 8.18 -2.61 -0.85
N GLY A 82 7.65 -2.72 0.37
CA GLY A 82 8.45 -2.64 1.59
C GLY A 82 9.03 -1.27 1.91
N ARG A 83 8.77 -0.25 1.09
CA ARG A 83 9.25 1.13 1.27
C ARG A 83 8.58 1.77 2.48
N ILE A 84 9.37 2.49 3.28
CA ILE A 84 8.84 3.24 4.42
C ILE A 84 8.10 4.52 4.03
N GLY A 85 8.39 5.05 2.84
CA GLY A 85 7.77 6.25 2.29
C GLY A 85 8.30 6.59 0.89
N ILE A 86 7.78 7.66 0.31
CA ILE A 86 8.23 8.26 -0.95
C ILE A 86 8.91 9.59 -0.63
N ASP A 87 10.14 9.77 -1.11
CA ASP A 87 10.83 11.07 -1.06
C ASP A 87 10.34 11.94 -2.23
N GLY A 88 9.76 13.09 -1.92
CA GLY A 88 9.33 14.11 -2.89
C GLY A 88 10.13 15.40 -2.83
N ILE A 89 11.28 15.43 -2.15
CA ILE A 89 12.08 16.64 -1.97
C ILE A 89 12.91 16.93 -3.24
N GLY A 90 13.00 18.20 -3.62
CA GLY A 90 13.88 18.66 -4.70
C GLY A 90 13.55 18.03 -6.07
N GLU A 91 14.51 17.34 -6.68
CA GLU A 91 14.33 16.68 -7.98
C GLU A 91 13.30 15.55 -7.97
N ASN A 92 12.93 15.04 -6.80
CA ASN A 92 11.95 13.97 -6.65
C ASN A 92 10.50 14.46 -6.65
N PHE A 93 10.27 15.77 -6.52
CA PHE A 93 8.95 16.38 -6.38
C PHE A 93 7.99 16.02 -7.51
N SER A 94 8.46 16.07 -8.77
CA SER A 94 7.60 15.82 -9.92
C SER A 94 7.03 14.40 -9.93
N GLY A 95 7.81 13.42 -9.51
CA GLY A 95 7.38 12.03 -9.46
C GLY A 95 6.50 11.72 -8.25
N ALA A 96 6.81 12.29 -7.08
CA ALA A 96 5.95 12.22 -5.90
C ALA A 96 4.59 12.90 -6.16
N SER A 97 4.57 14.05 -6.81
CA SER A 97 3.34 14.74 -7.23
C SER A 97 2.55 13.91 -8.26
N ALA A 98 3.23 13.30 -9.23
CA ALA A 98 2.59 12.41 -10.19
C ALA A 98 1.91 11.22 -9.49
N PHE A 99 2.59 10.60 -8.52
CA PHE A 99 2.00 9.54 -7.69
C PHE A 99 0.79 10.04 -6.90
N GLY A 100 0.91 11.20 -6.24
CA GLY A 100 -0.20 11.81 -5.51
C GLY A 100 -1.46 11.98 -6.35
N SER A 101 -1.31 12.31 -7.64
CA SER A 101 -2.44 12.49 -8.57
C SER A 101 -3.18 11.21 -8.98
N ILE A 102 -2.64 10.02 -8.69
CA ILE A 102 -3.31 8.73 -8.92
C ILE A 102 -3.61 7.98 -7.60
N SER A 103 -3.24 8.56 -6.45
CA SER A 103 -3.23 7.85 -5.17
C SER A 103 -4.61 7.37 -4.73
N GLU A 104 -5.67 8.15 -4.98
CA GLU A 104 -7.04 7.76 -4.65
C GLU A 104 -7.51 6.58 -5.51
N ASP A 105 -7.28 6.65 -6.83
CA ASP A 105 -7.65 5.59 -7.77
C ASP A 105 -6.86 4.31 -7.52
N LEU A 106 -5.56 4.45 -7.25
CA LEU A 106 -4.69 3.35 -6.88
C LEU A 106 -5.13 2.70 -5.56
N SER A 107 -5.51 3.49 -4.54
CA SER A 107 -6.00 2.93 -3.27
C SER A 107 -7.25 2.09 -3.47
N LYS A 108 -8.20 2.56 -4.31
CA LYS A 108 -9.40 1.79 -4.66
C LYS A 108 -9.03 0.49 -5.38
N PHE A 109 -8.16 0.57 -6.38
CA PHE A 109 -7.68 -0.61 -7.10
C PHE A 109 -7.02 -1.62 -6.17
N VAL A 110 -6.08 -1.17 -5.32
CA VAL A 110 -5.37 -2.02 -4.36
C VAL A 110 -6.33 -2.72 -3.41
N PHE A 111 -7.39 -2.03 -2.97
CA PHE A 111 -8.41 -2.62 -2.10
C PHE A 111 -9.15 -3.79 -2.74
N GLU A 112 -9.40 -3.73 -4.05
CA GLU A 112 -10.07 -4.78 -4.83
C GLU A 112 -9.11 -5.88 -5.31
N HIS A 113 -7.79 -5.67 -5.20
CA HIS A 113 -6.75 -6.57 -5.69
C HIS A 113 -5.80 -7.05 -4.57
N PRO A 114 -6.18 -8.09 -3.79
CA PRO A 114 -5.42 -8.57 -2.64
C PRO A 114 -3.95 -8.91 -2.91
N LYS A 115 -3.62 -9.40 -4.12
CA LYS A 115 -2.24 -9.71 -4.52
C LYS A 115 -1.37 -8.46 -4.65
N ILE A 116 -1.91 -7.39 -5.23
CA ILE A 116 -1.19 -6.12 -5.31
C ILE A 116 -1.08 -5.53 -3.91
N ARG A 117 -2.16 -5.54 -3.15
CA ARG A 117 -2.14 -5.09 -1.75
C ARG A 117 -1.08 -5.79 -0.91
N SER A 118 -0.92 -7.10 -1.02
CA SER A 118 0.12 -7.84 -0.27
C SER A 118 1.55 -7.34 -0.54
N ILE A 119 1.77 -6.56 -1.59
CA ILE A 119 3.06 -5.95 -1.91
C ILE A 119 3.18 -4.57 -1.25
N ILE A 120 2.07 -3.83 -1.13
CA ILE A 120 1.97 -2.44 -0.70
C ILE A 120 0.92 -2.25 0.40
N ASP A 121 1.22 -2.67 1.64
CA ASP A 121 0.32 -2.50 2.79
C ASP A 121 1.10 -2.06 4.05
N PRO A 122 1.64 -0.82 4.07
CA PRO A 122 2.33 -0.30 5.24
C PRO A 122 1.36 -0.04 6.40
N VAL A 123 1.81 -0.39 7.60
CA VAL A 123 1.14 -0.04 8.87
C VAL A 123 1.98 0.99 9.60
N TYR A 124 1.35 2.07 10.02
CA TYR A 124 1.99 3.15 10.77
C TYR A 124 1.51 3.15 12.21
N VAL A 125 2.43 3.39 13.14
CA VAL A 125 2.12 3.73 14.53
C VAL A 125 2.62 5.14 14.78
N THR A 126 1.70 6.05 15.05
CA THR A 126 2.02 7.44 15.39
C THR A 126 1.82 7.66 16.88
N ILE A 127 2.88 8.06 17.59
CA ILE A 127 2.77 8.53 18.97
C ILE A 127 2.12 9.91 18.96
N ASP A 128 1.04 10.06 19.73
CA ASP A 128 0.38 11.35 19.93
C ASP A 128 1.21 12.20 20.90
N LEU A 129 1.98 13.12 20.31
CA LEU A 129 2.85 14.02 21.05
C LEU A 129 2.12 14.85 22.11
N THR A 130 0.82 15.15 21.92
CA THR A 130 0.04 15.93 22.89
C THR A 130 -0.16 15.22 24.23
N THR A 131 0.04 13.90 24.25
CA THR A 131 -0.01 13.08 25.47
C THR A 131 1.36 12.79 26.07
N CYS A 132 2.42 13.23 25.41
CA CYS A 132 3.78 13.06 25.89
C CYS A 132 4.16 14.19 26.85
N ALA A 133 5.02 13.87 27.83
CA ALA A 133 5.61 14.89 28.68
C ALA A 133 6.36 15.93 27.82
N ASN A 134 6.03 17.21 27.98
CA ASN A 134 6.59 18.33 27.22
C ASN A 134 6.46 18.21 25.69
N ASN A 135 5.49 17.44 25.17
CA ASN A 135 5.34 17.13 23.75
C ASN A 135 6.57 16.46 23.11
N VAL A 136 7.39 15.76 23.90
CA VAL A 136 8.58 15.05 23.43
C VAL A 136 8.28 13.55 23.39
N PRO A 137 8.43 12.87 22.25
CA PRO A 137 8.19 11.44 22.18
C PRO A 137 9.20 10.68 23.06
N PRO A 138 8.78 9.58 23.70
CA PRO A 138 9.64 8.82 24.59
C PRO A 138 10.77 8.10 23.84
N VAL A 139 11.83 7.75 24.58
CA VAL A 139 12.94 6.94 24.06
C VAL A 139 12.53 5.47 24.01
N VAL A 140 12.40 4.90 22.82
CA VAL A 140 11.88 3.53 22.60
C VAL A 140 12.97 2.47 22.32
N ASN A 141 14.23 2.78 22.62
CA ASN A 141 15.39 1.91 22.31
C ASN A 141 15.39 0.55 23.05
N ALA A 142 14.59 0.41 24.10
CA ALA A 142 14.39 -0.87 24.81
C ALA A 142 13.41 -1.81 24.09
N TYR A 143 12.83 -1.38 22.97
CA TYR A 143 12.00 -2.19 22.10
C TYR A 143 12.75 -2.52 20.78
N PRO A 144 12.60 -3.76 20.25
CA PRO A 144 11.89 -4.87 20.85
C PRO A 144 12.69 -5.45 22.05
N PRO A 145 12.01 -6.04 23.07
CA PRO A 145 12.70 -6.68 24.19
C PRO A 145 13.69 -7.75 23.72
N GLU A 146 14.72 -8.00 24.52
CA GLU A 146 15.69 -9.06 24.23
C GLU A 146 14.96 -10.41 24.03
N ALA A 147 15.37 -11.17 23.01
CA ALA A 147 14.72 -12.40 22.55
C ALA A 147 13.28 -12.26 22.00
N SER A 148 12.78 -11.04 21.76
CA SER A 148 11.52 -10.82 21.07
C SER A 148 11.62 -11.30 19.60
N PRO A 149 10.57 -11.95 19.07
CA PRO A 149 10.52 -12.35 17.65
C PRO A 149 10.22 -11.17 16.71
N HIS A 150 9.93 -9.97 17.22
CA HIS A 150 9.56 -8.82 16.42
C HIS A 150 10.78 -8.10 15.82
N PRO A 151 10.66 -7.55 14.59
CA PRO A 151 11.76 -6.84 13.95
C PRO A 151 12.07 -5.50 14.67
N PRO A 152 13.28 -4.95 14.46
CA PRO A 152 13.62 -3.61 14.91
C PRO A 152 12.64 -2.56 14.36
N LEU A 153 12.44 -1.48 15.13
CA LEU A 153 11.59 -0.37 14.71
C LEU A 153 12.22 0.41 13.56
N ALA A 154 11.40 0.71 12.56
CA ALA A 154 11.71 1.68 11.52
C ALA A 154 11.01 3.01 11.81
N LEU A 155 11.73 4.12 11.79
CA LEU A 155 11.15 5.46 11.86
C LEU A 155 10.76 5.94 10.47
N PHE A 156 9.62 6.62 10.38
CA PHE A 156 9.28 7.36 9.18
C PHE A 156 10.27 8.53 9.03
N PRO A 157 10.86 8.75 7.83
CA PRO A 157 11.95 9.72 7.66
C PRO A 157 11.55 11.12 8.10
N GLY A 158 12.49 11.83 8.74
CA GLY A 158 12.24 13.17 9.26
C GLY A 158 11.38 13.22 10.53
N THR A 159 11.01 12.07 11.09
CA THR A 159 10.22 11.99 12.33
C THR A 159 10.91 11.16 13.41
N ASN A 160 10.45 11.33 14.64
CA ASN A 160 10.88 10.58 15.83
C ASN A 160 9.70 9.95 16.58
N HIS A 161 8.50 10.00 16.00
CA HIS A 161 7.25 9.59 16.63
C HIS A 161 6.32 8.80 15.70
N ILE A 162 6.69 8.64 14.43
CA ILE A 162 5.95 7.81 13.47
C ILE A 162 6.82 6.62 13.13
N PHE A 163 6.29 5.43 13.37
CA PHE A 163 6.96 4.16 13.14
C PHE A 163 6.27 3.41 12.01
N VAL A 164 7.06 2.76 11.16
CA VAL A 164 6.57 2.05 9.97
C VAL A 164 6.77 0.54 10.15
N PHE A 165 5.74 -0.22 9.85
CA PHE A 165 5.72 -1.67 9.86
C PHE A 165 5.30 -2.14 8.48
N ASN A 166 6.20 -2.88 7.84
CA ASN A 166 6.00 -3.45 6.51
C ASN A 166 6.19 -4.96 6.59
N GLY A 167 5.69 -5.69 5.59
CA GLY A 167 5.92 -7.13 5.52
C GLY A 167 4.85 -7.95 6.26
N PRO A 168 4.98 -9.28 6.21
CA PRO A 168 4.04 -10.19 6.85
C PRO A 168 4.14 -10.02 8.37
N GLY A 169 2.98 -9.93 9.04
CA GLY A 169 2.92 -9.66 10.48
C GLY A 169 3.13 -8.19 10.87
N ALA A 170 3.10 -7.25 9.91
CA ALA A 170 3.21 -5.81 10.19
C ALA A 170 2.15 -5.33 11.19
N LEU A 171 0.88 -5.72 11.03
CA LEU A 171 -0.18 -5.33 11.95
C LEU A 171 0.06 -5.89 13.37
N GLU A 172 0.43 -7.17 13.47
CA GLU A 172 0.72 -7.81 14.76
C GLU A 172 1.89 -7.11 15.47
N SER A 173 2.97 -6.85 14.73
CA SER A 173 4.14 -6.14 15.26
C SER A 173 3.82 -4.71 15.68
N ALA A 174 2.98 -4.00 14.91
CA ALA A 174 2.50 -2.67 15.24
C ALA A 174 1.65 -2.66 16.52
N GLN A 175 0.74 -3.63 16.66
CA GLN A 175 -0.10 -3.79 17.85
C GLN A 175 0.73 -4.17 19.09
N HIS A 176 1.69 -5.08 18.94
CA HIS A 176 2.61 -5.44 20.01
C HIS A 176 3.42 -4.23 20.48
N PHE A 177 3.95 -3.43 19.54
CA PHE A 177 4.65 -2.20 19.85
C PHE A 177 3.75 -1.18 20.58
N MET A 178 2.50 -0.99 20.13
CA MET A 178 1.54 -0.12 20.82
C MET A 178 1.26 -0.59 22.25
N GLY A 179 1.08 -1.90 22.45
CA GLY A 179 0.88 -2.48 23.78
C GLY A 179 2.08 -2.25 24.70
N TRP A 180 3.30 -2.45 24.18
CA TRP A 180 4.54 -2.16 24.91
C TRP A 180 4.67 -0.68 25.27
N LEU A 181 4.38 0.23 24.33
CA LEU A 181 4.38 1.68 24.55
C LEU A 181 3.43 2.08 25.67
N GLN A 182 2.18 1.64 25.60
CA GLN A 182 1.13 2.00 26.56
C GLN A 182 1.35 1.36 27.94
N GLY A 183 1.98 0.18 27.99
CA GLY A 183 2.39 -0.47 29.24
C GLY A 183 3.59 0.22 29.91
N THR A 184 4.50 0.79 29.11
CA THR A 184 5.72 1.45 29.61
C THR A 184 5.48 2.91 29.98
N TYR A 185 4.66 3.62 29.20
CA TYR A 185 4.39 5.05 29.36
C TYR A 185 2.92 5.29 29.66
N VAL A 186 2.60 5.39 30.96
CA VAL A 186 1.22 5.59 31.44
C VAL A 186 0.62 6.88 30.85
N GLY A 187 -0.56 6.76 30.23
CA GLY A 187 -1.30 7.88 29.66
C GLY A 187 -0.89 8.27 28.23
N LEU A 188 0.15 7.65 27.67
CA LEU A 188 0.55 7.87 26.28
C LEU A 188 -0.48 7.28 25.32
N ARG A 189 -0.87 8.07 24.32
CA ARG A 189 -1.69 7.62 23.21
C ARG A 189 -0.81 7.33 21.98
N ALA A 190 -1.14 6.26 21.29
CA ALA A 190 -0.60 5.94 19.97
C ALA A 190 -1.76 5.64 19.03
N ILE A 191 -1.59 5.99 17.76
CA ILE A 191 -2.59 5.85 16.71
C ILE A 191 -2.06 4.83 15.71
N LEU A 192 -2.83 3.77 15.48
CA LEU A 192 -2.56 2.81 14.41
C LEU A 192 -3.23 3.28 13.13
N GLN A 193 -2.49 3.34 12.04
CA GLN A 193 -3.00 3.64 10.71
C GLN A 193 -2.58 2.52 9.76
N ASN A 194 -3.55 1.88 9.12
CA ASN A 194 -3.30 0.97 8.01
C ASN A 194 -3.58 1.76 6.72
N SER A 195 -2.59 1.83 5.84
CA SER A 195 -2.70 2.54 4.57
C SER A 195 -2.44 1.57 3.43
N THR A 196 -3.25 1.65 2.37
CA THR A 196 -3.01 0.91 1.12
C THR A 196 -1.84 1.45 0.31
N LEU A 197 -1.22 2.56 0.75
CA LEU A 197 -0.11 3.22 0.05
C LEU A 197 0.92 3.81 1.04
N PRO A 198 2.22 3.87 0.66
CA PRO A 198 3.24 4.57 1.45
C PRO A 198 2.98 6.08 1.54
N ALA A 199 3.34 6.67 2.69
CA ALA A 199 3.30 8.11 2.88
C ALA A 199 4.33 8.85 2.01
N THR A 200 4.01 10.09 1.62
CA THR A 200 4.87 10.94 0.78
C THR A 200 5.48 12.07 1.59
N LEU A 201 6.78 12.28 1.43
CA LEU A 201 7.56 13.38 2.02
C LEU A 201 7.61 14.52 1.00
N PHE A 202 7.31 15.75 1.42
CA PHE A 202 7.38 16.95 0.58
C PHE A 202 8.30 18.00 1.20
#